data_AF-Q6LVZ1-F1
#
_entry.id   AF-Q6LVZ1-F1
#
_cell.length_a   1.000
_cell.length_b   1.000
_cell.length_c   1.000
_cell.angle_alpha   90.00
_cell.angle_beta   90.00
_cell.angle_gamma   90.00
#
_symmetry.space_group_name_H-M   'P 1'
#
loop_
_entity.id
_entity.type
_entity.pdbx_description
1 polymer ?
#
loop_
_entity_poly.entity_id
_entity_poly.type
_entity_poly.pdbx_seq_one_letter_code
_entity_poly.pdbx_strand_id
1 'polypeptide(L)'
;MLLVALLLFGSVIGFNLIKQREIAKYMANMPEPEFPVTVIDAKAGSWVPVIDAIGFIEPNQGVMISTEASGIIDDIDFESGAIVKAGQKLIALDSDVENANLQSSQARLPAAKSKYIRYQGLYKKGSISKESYDDAEASYFSLVADIKSLKATIDRRTIKAPFDGVVGLRNIFLGQYIQPGTDVDA
;
A
#
# COMPACT_ATOMS: atom_id res chain seq x y z
N MET A 1 117.61 -21.99 -12.01
CA MET A 1 116.24 -21.87 -12.59
C MET A 1 115.18 -22.65 -11.79
N LEU A 2 115.47 -23.86 -11.27
CA LEU A 2 114.48 -24.72 -10.59
C LEU A 2 113.99 -24.20 -9.21
N LEU A 3 114.85 -23.56 -8.42
CA LEU A 3 114.50 -23.00 -7.10
C LEU A 3 113.52 -21.82 -7.17
N VAL A 4 113.62 -20.97 -8.19
CA VAL A 4 112.75 -19.81 -8.37
C VAL A 4 111.32 -20.25 -8.72
N ALA A 5 111.17 -21.32 -9.50
CA ALA A 5 109.87 -21.89 -9.82
C ALA A 5 109.16 -22.46 -8.58
N LEU A 6 109.87 -23.20 -7.72
CA LEU A 6 109.30 -23.74 -6.47
C LEU A 6 108.82 -22.64 -5.51
N LEU A 7 109.57 -21.54 -5.43
CA LEU A 7 109.20 -20.40 -4.58
C LEU A 7 107.95 -19.66 -5.10
N LEU A 8 107.84 -19.48 -6.43
CA LEU A 8 106.65 -18.89 -7.05
C LEU A 8 105.43 -19.80 -6.89
N PHE A 9 105.55 -21.10 -7.15
CA PHE A 9 104.43 -22.04 -6.95
C PHE A 9 104.03 -22.17 -5.48
N GLY A 10 104.99 -22.22 -4.56
CA GLY A 10 104.73 -22.24 -3.12
C GLY A 10 104.03 -20.99 -2.62
N SER A 11 104.42 -19.81 -3.14
CA SER A 11 103.77 -18.53 -2.79
C SER A 11 102.34 -18.46 -3.31
N VAL A 12 102.07 -18.94 -4.52
CA VAL A 12 100.71 -18.95 -5.11
C VAL A 12 99.79 -19.92 -4.36
N ILE A 13 100.28 -21.12 -4.02
CA ILE A 13 99.52 -22.12 -3.27
C ILE A 13 99.28 -21.65 -1.82
N GLY A 14 100.30 -21.08 -1.17
CA GLY A 14 100.19 -20.51 0.17
C GLY A 14 99.20 -19.34 0.23
N PHE A 15 99.24 -18.43 -0.75
CA PHE A 15 98.29 -17.32 -0.85
C PHE A 15 96.85 -17.80 -1.08
N ASN A 16 96.64 -18.83 -1.90
CA ASN A 16 95.31 -19.41 -2.12
C ASN A 16 94.74 -20.07 -0.85
N LEU A 17 95.57 -20.77 -0.08
CA LEU A 17 95.18 -21.40 1.19
C LEU A 17 94.83 -20.37 2.28
N ILE A 18 95.58 -19.28 2.39
CA ILE A 18 95.28 -18.19 3.34
C ILE A 18 93.98 -17.49 2.94
N LYS A 19 93.80 -17.19 1.65
CA LYS A 19 92.58 -16.60 1.11
C LYS A 19 91.35 -17.47 1.40
N GLN A 20 91.45 -18.79 1.22
CA GLN A 20 90.34 -19.70 1.54
C GLN A 20 90.00 -19.72 3.04
N ARG A 21 91.00 -19.68 3.93
CA ARG A 21 90.76 -19.61 5.38
C ARG A 21 90.10 -18.30 5.82
N GLU A 22 90.49 -17.16 5.24
CA GLU A 22 89.85 -15.89 5.57
C GLU A 22 88.42 -15.78 5.04
N ILE A 23 88.15 -16.27 3.82
CA ILE A 23 86.78 -16.33 3.28
C ILE A 23 85.89 -17.25 4.13
N ALA A 24 86.42 -18.38 4.60
CA ALA A 24 85.68 -19.28 5.49
C ALA A 24 85.37 -18.63 6.86
N LYS A 25 86.31 -17.89 7.44
CA LYS A 25 86.08 -17.12 8.69
C LYS A 25 85.07 -15.99 8.49
N TYR A 26 85.09 -15.32 7.33
CA TYR A 26 84.15 -14.26 7.00
C TYR A 26 82.72 -14.80 6.80
N MET A 27 82.55 -15.94 6.12
CA MET A 27 81.24 -16.56 5.95
C MET A 27 80.67 -17.17 7.23
N ALA A 28 81.51 -17.70 8.12
CA ALA A 28 81.06 -18.27 9.40
C ALA A 28 80.52 -17.20 10.38
N ASN A 29 80.97 -15.95 10.26
CA ASN A 29 80.52 -14.82 11.08
C ASN A 29 79.63 -13.85 10.30
N MET A 30 79.10 -14.24 9.13
CA MET A 30 78.18 -13.41 8.37
C MET A 30 76.85 -13.34 9.13
N PRO A 31 76.44 -12.17 9.65
CA PRO A 31 75.17 -12.04 10.36
C PRO A 31 74.03 -12.45 9.44
N GLU A 32 73.06 -13.21 9.96
CA GLU A 32 71.89 -13.58 9.17
C GLU A 32 71.15 -12.31 8.73
N PRO A 33 70.80 -12.18 7.44
CA PRO A 33 70.12 -10.99 6.96
C PRO A 33 68.73 -10.91 7.60
N GLU A 34 68.49 -9.83 8.34
CA GLU A 34 67.18 -9.50 8.87
C GLU A 34 66.34 -8.82 7.79
N PHE A 35 65.12 -9.34 7.59
CA PHE A 35 64.14 -8.76 6.68
C PHE A 35 63.06 -8.08 7.51
N PRO A 36 63.06 -6.75 7.63
CA PRO A 36 62.04 -6.06 8.40
C PRO A 36 60.67 -6.28 7.75
N VAL A 37 59.70 -6.70 8.57
CA VAL A 37 58.31 -6.86 8.18
C VAL A 37 57.43 -5.87 8.94
N THR A 38 56.46 -5.29 8.25
CA THR A 38 55.46 -4.43 8.86
C THR A 38 54.37 -5.29 9.48
N VAL A 39 54.11 -5.12 10.77
CA VAL A 39 53.04 -5.81 11.50
C VAL A 39 52.01 -4.80 12.03
N ILE A 40 50.79 -5.27 12.20
CA ILE A 40 49.71 -4.53 12.86
C ILE A 40 48.99 -5.45 13.85
N ASP A 41 48.76 -4.95 15.07
CA ASP A 41 48.05 -5.70 16.11
C ASP A 41 46.55 -5.72 15.83
N ALA A 42 45.99 -6.93 15.70
CA ALA A 42 44.55 -7.12 15.56
C ALA A 42 43.84 -6.83 16.89
N LYS A 43 42.85 -5.94 16.87
CA LYS A 43 41.98 -5.64 18.02
C LYS A 43 40.60 -6.24 17.80
N ALA A 44 40.03 -6.85 18.83
CA ALA A 44 38.64 -7.31 18.79
C ALA A 44 37.71 -6.08 18.77
N GLY A 45 36.93 -5.94 17.69
CA GLY A 45 35.84 -4.97 17.59
C GLY A 45 34.51 -5.70 17.46
N SER A 46 33.43 -5.18 18.08
CA SER A 46 32.10 -5.72 17.79
C SER A 46 31.71 -5.29 16.39
N TRP A 47 31.72 -6.23 15.46
CA TRP A 47 31.19 -6.03 14.13
C TRP A 47 29.79 -6.64 14.06
N VAL A 48 28.78 -5.79 13.87
CA VAL A 48 27.42 -6.22 13.57
C VAL A 48 27.28 -6.21 12.04
N PRO A 49 27.10 -7.38 11.40
CA PRO A 49 26.85 -7.43 9.97
C PRO A 49 25.51 -6.76 9.67
N VAL A 50 25.52 -5.77 8.79
CA VAL A 50 24.31 -5.12 8.26
C VAL A 50 24.04 -5.71 6.89
N ILE A 51 22.77 -5.98 6.60
CA ILE A 51 22.30 -6.39 5.27
C ILE A 51 21.53 -5.21 4.70
N ASP A 52 22.06 -4.59 3.66
CA ASP A 52 21.34 -3.60 2.89
C ASP A 52 20.36 -4.30 1.95
N ALA A 53 19.08 -3.96 2.09
CA ALA A 53 18.03 -4.47 1.22
C ALA A 53 17.24 -3.30 0.62
N ILE A 54 16.84 -3.46 -0.64
CA ILE A 54 15.91 -2.56 -1.30
C ILE A 54 14.51 -3.13 -1.07
N GLY A 55 13.62 -2.31 -0.52
CA GLY A 55 12.22 -2.66 -0.29
C GLY A 55 11.30 -1.72 -1.04
N PHE A 56 10.09 -2.20 -1.35
CA PHE A 56 9.00 -1.39 -1.86
C PHE A 56 7.98 -1.18 -0.74
N ILE A 57 7.34 -0.01 -0.73
CA ILE A 57 6.24 0.30 0.18
C ILE A 57 4.96 0.17 -0.62
N GLU A 58 4.05 -0.67 -0.14
CA GLU A 58 2.70 -0.82 -0.71
C GLU A 58 1.66 -0.29 0.27
N PRO A 59 0.54 0.27 -0.24
CA PRO A 59 -0.59 0.63 0.61
C PRO A 59 -1.13 -0.60 1.34
N ASN A 60 -1.41 -0.47 2.64
CA ASN A 60 -2.05 -1.54 3.40
C ASN A 60 -3.46 -1.88 2.87
N GLN A 61 -4.16 -0.87 2.36
CA GLN A 61 -5.48 -1.00 1.73
C GLN A 61 -5.57 0.00 0.57
N GLY A 62 -5.97 -0.49 -0.60
CA GLY A 62 -6.28 0.31 -1.78
C GLY A 62 -7.51 -0.29 -2.44
N VAL A 63 -8.50 0.55 -2.73
CA VAL A 63 -9.70 0.15 -3.45
C VAL A 63 -9.95 1.15 -4.56
N MET A 64 -10.33 0.62 -5.72
CA MET A 64 -10.78 1.44 -6.84
C MET A 64 -12.26 1.71 -6.62
N ILE A 65 -12.61 2.98 -6.45
CA ILE A 65 -14.00 3.39 -6.29
C ILE A 65 -14.60 3.48 -7.68
N SER A 66 -15.72 2.80 -7.86
CA SER A 66 -16.50 2.82 -9.10
C SER A 66 -17.95 3.12 -8.79
N THR A 67 -18.68 3.52 -9.82
CA THR A 67 -20.06 3.95 -9.64
C THR A 67 -21.01 2.75 -9.78
N GLU A 68 -22.01 2.65 -8.90
CA GLU A 68 -23.02 1.59 -8.99
C GLU A 68 -24.17 1.96 -9.95
N ALA A 69 -24.34 3.26 -10.23
CA ALA A 69 -25.41 3.81 -11.04
C ALA A 69 -24.85 4.70 -12.17
N SER A 70 -25.57 4.74 -13.30
CA SER A 70 -25.31 5.73 -14.34
C SER A 70 -25.96 7.07 -14.02
N GLY A 71 -25.31 8.15 -14.42
CA GLY A 71 -25.82 9.50 -14.18
C GLY A 71 -24.82 10.57 -14.61
N ILE A 72 -25.27 11.81 -14.50
CA ILE A 72 -24.42 12.99 -14.63
C ILE A 72 -23.86 13.31 -13.25
N ILE A 73 -22.59 13.68 -13.16
CA ILE A 73 -21.98 14.15 -11.92
C ILE A 73 -22.54 15.53 -11.59
N ASP A 74 -23.27 15.61 -10.48
CA ASP A 74 -23.88 16.85 -9.95
C ASP A 74 -22.95 17.55 -8.96
N ASP A 75 -22.16 16.80 -8.20
CA ASP A 75 -21.28 17.35 -7.16
C ASP A 75 -20.03 16.50 -6.94
N ILE A 76 -18.91 17.17 -6.58
CA ILE A 76 -17.62 16.56 -6.28
C ILE A 76 -17.05 17.23 -5.02
N ASP A 77 -16.93 16.46 -3.94
CA ASP A 77 -16.60 16.92 -2.59
C ASP A 77 -15.19 16.51 -2.14
N PHE A 78 -14.27 16.30 -3.08
CA PHE A 78 -12.87 16.01 -2.79
C PHE A 78 -11.91 16.57 -3.83
N GLU A 79 -10.67 16.77 -3.39
CA GLU A 79 -9.53 17.12 -4.25
C GLU A 79 -8.54 15.95 -4.31
N SER A 80 -7.75 15.87 -5.37
CA SER A 80 -6.74 14.81 -5.51
C SER A 80 -5.70 14.88 -4.40
N GLY A 81 -5.43 13.74 -3.75
CA GLY A 81 -4.53 13.67 -2.60
C GLY A 81 -5.14 14.16 -1.28
N ALA A 82 -6.43 14.47 -1.23
CA ALA A 82 -7.10 14.86 0.01
C ALA A 82 -7.26 13.67 0.97
N ILE A 83 -7.17 13.96 2.27
CA ILE A 83 -7.47 13.01 3.34
C ILE A 83 -8.98 12.98 3.54
N VAL A 84 -9.57 11.79 3.49
CA VAL A 84 -11.01 11.58 3.67
C VAL A 84 -11.28 10.61 4.80
N LYS A 85 -12.45 10.73 5.41
CA LYS A 85 -12.92 9.82 6.45
C LYS A 85 -13.92 8.82 5.90
N ALA A 86 -14.02 7.65 6.53
CA ALA A 86 -15.03 6.65 6.25
C ALA A 86 -16.43 7.29 6.26
N GLY A 87 -17.19 7.05 5.20
CA GLY A 87 -18.54 7.59 5.00
C GLY A 87 -18.59 9.03 4.48
N GLN A 88 -17.45 9.71 4.28
CA GLN A 88 -17.41 11.03 3.66
C GLN A 88 -17.90 10.94 2.22
N LYS A 89 -18.80 11.85 1.82
CA LYS A 89 -19.28 11.97 0.44
C LYS A 89 -18.11 12.42 -0.43
N LEU A 90 -17.90 11.70 -1.54
CA LEU A 90 -16.89 12.03 -2.54
C LEU A 90 -17.56 12.61 -3.78
N ILE A 91 -18.59 11.93 -4.27
CA ILE A 91 -19.26 12.29 -5.53
C ILE A 91 -20.76 12.10 -5.34
N ALA A 92 -21.55 13.02 -5.89
CA ALA A 92 -22.99 12.83 -6.06
C ALA A 92 -23.35 12.85 -7.55
N LEU A 93 -24.20 11.90 -7.95
CA LEU A 93 -24.84 11.92 -9.25
C LEU A 93 -26.18 12.64 -9.15
N ASP A 94 -26.60 13.22 -10.27
CA ASP A 94 -27.94 13.78 -10.44
C ASP A 94 -28.98 12.74 -9.96
N SER A 95 -29.83 13.19 -9.04
CA SER A 95 -30.84 12.38 -8.36
C SER A 95 -32.19 13.09 -8.30
N ASP A 96 -32.41 14.11 -9.13
CA ASP A 96 -33.61 14.95 -9.07
C ASP A 96 -34.89 14.15 -9.33
N VAL A 97 -34.84 13.25 -10.32
CA VAL A 97 -35.96 12.37 -10.67
C VAL A 97 -36.25 11.40 -9.53
N GLU A 98 -35.23 10.77 -8.96
CA GLU A 98 -35.36 9.84 -7.84
C GLU A 98 -35.89 10.55 -6.58
N ASN A 99 -35.43 11.75 -6.28
CA ASN A 99 -35.90 12.57 -5.17
C ASN A 99 -37.38 12.96 -5.34
N ALA A 100 -37.78 13.37 -6.55
CA ALA A 100 -39.19 13.65 -6.85
C ALA A 100 -40.07 12.40 -6.66
N ASN A 101 -39.60 11.23 -7.11
CA ASN A 101 -40.31 9.96 -6.92
C ASN A 101 -40.42 9.57 -5.44
N LEU A 102 -39.36 9.77 -4.66
CA LEU A 102 -39.37 9.55 -3.22
C LEU A 102 -40.38 10.47 -2.53
N GLN A 103 -40.39 11.76 -2.88
CA GLN A 103 -41.32 12.74 -2.32
C GLN A 103 -42.78 12.38 -2.63
N SER A 104 -43.07 11.96 -3.86
CA SER A 104 -44.40 11.50 -4.28
C SER A 104 -44.87 10.28 -3.46
N SER A 105 -44.02 9.28 -3.27
CA SER A 105 -44.35 8.11 -2.45
C SER A 105 -44.51 8.46 -0.96
N GLN A 106 -43.66 9.34 -0.42
CA GLN A 106 -43.79 9.83 0.94
C GLN A 106 -45.10 10.59 1.16
N ALA A 107 -45.56 11.37 0.19
CA ALA A 107 -46.84 12.09 0.26
C ALA A 107 -48.05 11.12 0.32
N ARG A 108 -47.95 9.93 -0.29
CA ARG A 108 -49.00 8.90 -0.25
C ARG A 108 -49.04 8.13 1.09
N LEU A 109 -47.94 8.09 1.83
CA LEU A 109 -47.79 7.28 3.04
C LEU A 109 -48.78 7.61 4.16
N PRO A 110 -49.04 8.89 4.51
CA PRO A 110 -50.01 9.24 5.55
C PRO A 110 -51.42 8.70 5.28
N ALA A 111 -51.85 8.77 4.01
CA ALA A 111 -53.17 8.28 3.60
C ALA A 111 -53.27 6.75 3.74
N ALA A 112 -52.26 6.02 3.28
CA ALA A 112 -52.19 4.56 3.42
C ALA A 112 -52.14 4.13 4.91
N LYS A 113 -51.31 4.80 5.71
CA LYS A 113 -51.20 4.54 7.16
C LYS A 113 -52.52 4.78 7.89
N SER A 114 -53.20 5.89 7.59
CA SER A 114 -54.50 6.22 8.17
C SER A 114 -55.57 5.18 7.79
N LYS A 115 -55.59 4.72 6.53
CA LYS A 115 -56.48 3.66 6.08
C LYS A 115 -56.23 2.35 6.83
N TYR A 116 -54.97 1.92 6.94
CA TYR A 116 -54.59 0.72 7.69
C TYR A 116 -55.04 0.78 9.16
N ILE A 117 -54.71 1.86 9.88
CA ILE A 117 -55.08 2.04 11.30
C ILE A 117 -56.60 2.01 11.48
N ARG A 118 -57.34 2.70 10.60
CA ARG A 118 -58.80 2.71 10.63
C ARG A 118 -59.37 1.31 10.41
N TYR A 119 -58.87 0.58 9.41
CA TYR A 119 -59.35 -0.75 9.09
C TYR A 119 -59.00 -1.76 10.18
N GLN A 120 -57.83 -1.64 10.80
CA GLN A 120 -57.46 -2.45 11.97
C GLN A 120 -58.47 -2.28 13.11
N GLY A 121 -58.86 -1.03 13.40
CA GLY A 121 -59.86 -0.73 14.42
C GLY A 121 -61.25 -1.27 14.08
N LEU A 122 -61.68 -1.18 12.81
CA LEU A 122 -62.96 -1.70 12.35
C LEU A 122 -63.00 -3.23 12.34
N TYR A 123 -61.91 -3.89 11.96
CA TYR A 123 -61.80 -5.35 11.98
C TYR A 123 -61.89 -5.88 13.41
N LYS A 124 -61.19 -5.25 14.37
CA LYS A 124 -61.28 -5.57 15.80
C LYS A 124 -62.70 -5.44 16.36
N LYS A 125 -63.53 -4.57 15.77
CA LYS A 125 -64.94 -4.37 16.12
C LYS A 125 -65.91 -5.25 15.32
N GLY A 126 -65.41 -6.11 14.42
CA GLY A 126 -66.23 -6.96 13.54
C GLY A 126 -66.99 -6.20 12.45
N SER A 127 -66.59 -4.96 12.13
CA SER A 127 -67.32 -4.09 11.20
C SER A 127 -66.88 -4.20 9.73
N ILE A 128 -65.81 -4.94 9.44
CA ILE A 128 -65.30 -5.20 8.08
C ILE A 128 -64.81 -6.65 7.95
N SER A 129 -64.66 -7.13 6.71
CA SER A 129 -64.07 -8.44 6.42
C SER A 129 -62.56 -8.46 6.70
N LYS A 130 -62.01 -9.66 6.94
CA LYS A 130 -60.57 -9.87 7.06
C LYS A 130 -59.82 -9.46 5.78
N GLU A 131 -60.37 -9.82 4.62
CA GLU A 131 -59.84 -9.44 3.31
C GLU A 131 -59.63 -7.92 3.18
N SER A 132 -60.63 -7.11 3.56
CA SER A 132 -60.50 -5.65 3.52
C SER A 132 -59.38 -5.12 4.42
N TYR A 133 -59.18 -5.74 5.60
CA TYR A 133 -58.08 -5.40 6.51
C TYR A 133 -56.73 -5.79 5.91
N ASP A 134 -56.61 -7.03 5.44
CA ASP A 134 -55.38 -7.58 4.84
C ASP A 134 -54.96 -6.75 3.60
N ASP A 135 -55.91 -6.30 2.77
CA ASP A 135 -55.66 -5.41 1.63
C ASP A 135 -55.09 -4.04 2.04
N ALA A 136 -55.64 -3.44 3.10
CA ALA A 136 -55.18 -2.17 3.62
C ALA A 136 -53.80 -2.29 4.27
N GLU A 137 -53.55 -3.41 4.95
CA GLU A 137 -52.25 -3.77 5.53
C GLU A 137 -51.19 -3.96 4.44
N ALA A 138 -51.49 -4.78 3.42
CA ALA A 138 -50.60 -5.03 2.29
C ALA A 138 -50.27 -3.74 1.54
N SER A 139 -51.27 -2.89 1.29
CA SER A 139 -51.07 -1.59 0.63
C SER A 139 -50.14 -0.67 1.42
N TYR A 140 -50.28 -0.64 2.75
CA TYR A 140 -49.42 0.16 3.63
C TYR A 140 -47.98 -0.37 3.62
N PHE A 141 -47.79 -1.68 3.82
CA PHE A 141 -46.45 -2.27 3.84
C PHE A 141 -45.74 -2.21 2.48
N SER A 142 -46.48 -2.39 1.38
CA SER A 142 -45.96 -2.22 0.03
C SER A 142 -45.39 -0.82 -0.18
N LEU A 143 -46.17 0.22 0.17
CA LEU A 143 -45.72 1.60 0.03
C LEU A 143 -44.51 1.93 0.95
N VAL A 144 -44.44 1.34 2.14
CA VAL A 144 -43.26 1.48 3.02
C VAL A 144 -42.03 0.83 2.38
N ALA A 145 -42.18 -0.34 1.77
CA ALA A 145 -41.11 -1.03 1.07
C ALA A 145 -40.64 -0.24 -0.15
N ASP A 146 -41.56 0.34 -0.93
CA ASP A 146 -41.24 1.20 -2.08
C ASP A 146 -40.43 2.43 -1.67
N ILE A 147 -40.81 3.10 -0.58
CA ILE A 147 -40.06 4.24 -0.04
C ILE A 147 -38.65 3.82 0.39
N LYS A 148 -38.50 2.65 1.02
CA LYS A 148 -37.19 2.13 1.41
C LYS A 148 -36.33 1.81 0.18
N SER A 149 -36.92 1.23 -0.86
CA SER A 149 -36.26 0.95 -2.14
C SER A 149 -35.77 2.24 -2.80
N LEU A 150 -36.63 3.26 -2.90
CA LEU A 150 -36.27 4.57 -3.48
C LEU A 150 -35.13 5.25 -2.72
N LYS A 151 -35.13 5.19 -1.38
CA LYS A 151 -34.02 5.71 -0.57
C LYS A 151 -32.71 5.00 -0.88
N ALA A 152 -32.72 3.66 -0.96
CA ALA A 152 -31.53 2.90 -1.31
C ALA A 152 -31.01 3.25 -2.71
N THR A 153 -31.90 3.48 -3.67
CA THR A 153 -31.51 3.92 -5.02
C THR A 153 -30.86 5.30 -5.01
N ILE A 154 -31.36 6.26 -4.21
CA ILE A 154 -30.75 7.58 -4.04
C ILE A 154 -29.39 7.45 -3.34
N ASP A 155 -29.29 6.62 -2.30
CA ASP A 155 -28.04 6.40 -1.59
C ASP A 155 -26.94 5.84 -2.52
N ARG A 156 -27.29 4.95 -3.46
CA ARG A 156 -26.36 4.42 -4.48
C ARG A 156 -25.86 5.46 -5.48
N ARG A 157 -26.55 6.59 -5.61
CA ARG A 157 -26.10 7.74 -6.43
C ARG A 157 -25.11 8.63 -5.68
N THR A 158 -24.88 8.36 -4.40
CA THR A 158 -23.91 9.07 -3.58
C THR A 158 -22.73 8.15 -3.27
N ILE A 159 -21.57 8.46 -3.82
CA ILE A 159 -20.35 7.69 -3.63
C ILE A 159 -19.64 8.20 -2.38
N LYS A 160 -19.33 7.29 -1.45
CA LYS A 160 -18.71 7.60 -0.16
C LYS A 160 -17.42 6.82 0.03
N ALA A 161 -16.49 7.38 0.80
CA ALA A 161 -15.25 6.70 1.15
C ALA A 161 -15.54 5.46 2.02
N PRO A 162 -15.04 4.26 1.66
CA PRO A 162 -15.29 3.04 2.43
C PRO A 162 -14.47 2.96 3.73
N PHE A 163 -13.34 3.67 3.81
CA PHE A 163 -12.46 3.74 4.97
C PHE A 163 -11.73 5.09 5.03
N ASP A 164 -11.07 5.37 6.16
CA ASP A 164 -10.23 6.56 6.33
C ASP A 164 -8.96 6.41 5.48
N GLY A 165 -8.65 7.40 4.64
CA GLY A 165 -7.52 7.28 3.72
C GLY A 165 -7.23 8.54 2.93
N VAL A 166 -6.40 8.39 1.91
CA VAL A 166 -6.06 9.46 0.96
C VAL A 166 -6.66 9.09 -0.39
N VAL A 167 -7.39 10.02 -0.99
CA VAL A 167 -7.99 9.80 -2.32
C VAL A 167 -6.91 10.00 -3.38
N GLY A 168 -6.96 9.15 -4.40
CA GLY A 168 -6.08 9.19 -5.55
C GLY A 168 -6.30 10.38 -6.47
N LEU A 169 -5.89 10.22 -7.73
CA LEU A 169 -6.06 11.23 -8.76
C LEU A 169 -7.52 11.27 -9.23
N ARG A 170 -8.06 12.48 -9.36
CA ARG A 170 -9.43 12.72 -9.85
C ARG A 170 -9.42 12.73 -11.37
N ASN A 171 -10.04 11.72 -11.98
CA ASN A 171 -10.17 11.59 -13.44
C ASN A 171 -11.58 11.91 -13.97
N ILE A 172 -12.40 12.57 -13.15
CA ILE A 172 -13.80 12.89 -13.47
C ILE A 172 -14.12 14.37 -13.28
N PHE A 173 -15.07 14.86 -14.08
CA PHE A 173 -15.46 16.28 -14.12
C PHE A 173 -16.92 16.50 -13.78
N LEU A 174 -17.23 17.66 -13.19
CA LEU A 174 -18.59 18.11 -12.97
C LEU A 174 -19.37 18.14 -14.29
N GLY A 175 -20.59 17.62 -14.31
CA GLY A 175 -21.41 17.53 -15.52
C GLY A 175 -21.03 16.38 -16.48
N GLN A 176 -20.00 15.59 -16.18
CA GLN A 176 -19.66 14.40 -16.97
C GLN A 176 -20.69 13.30 -16.73
N TYR A 177 -21.06 12.60 -17.79
CA TYR A 177 -21.89 11.40 -17.72
C TYR A 177 -21.03 10.16 -17.52
N ILE A 178 -21.42 9.30 -16.57
CA ILE A 178 -20.69 8.09 -16.20
C ILE A 178 -21.61 6.86 -16.22
N GLN A 179 -21.02 5.69 -16.50
CA GLN A 179 -21.70 4.40 -16.52
C GLN A 179 -21.31 3.59 -15.28
N PRO A 180 -22.12 2.60 -14.84
CA PRO A 180 -21.74 1.72 -13.75
C PRO A 180 -20.42 1.02 -14.04
N GLY A 181 -19.52 0.97 -13.05
CA GLY A 181 -18.18 0.41 -13.22
C GLY A 181 -17.16 1.37 -13.85
N THR A 182 -17.49 2.64 -14.05
CA THR A 182 -16.50 3.66 -14.40
C THR A 182 -15.68 4.00 -13.17
N ASP A 183 -14.35 3.92 -13.28
CA ASP A 183 -13.42 4.28 -12.22
C ASP A 183 -13.44 5.79 -11.99
N VAL A 184 -13.65 6.19 -10.73
CA VAL A 184 -13.72 7.60 -10.34
C VAL A 184 -12.42 8.10 -9.70
N ASP A 185 -11.58 7.20 -9.22
CA ASP A 185 -10.24 7.48 -8.69
C ASP A 185 -9.17 6.50 -9.19
N ALA A 186 -7.92 6.96 -9.20
CA ALA A 186 -6.73 6.19 -9.56
C ALA A 186 -5.63 6.32 -8.50
#